data_AF-A0A454VXL6-F1
#
_entry.id   AF-A0A454VXL6-F1
#
_cell.length_a   1.000
_cell.length_b   1.000
_cell.length_c   1.000
_cell.angle_alpha   90.00
_cell.angle_beta   90.00
_cell.angle_gamma   90.00
#
_symmetry.space_group_name_H-M   'P 1'
#
loop_
_entity.id
_entity.type
_entity.pdbx_description
1 polymer ?
#
loop_
_entity_poly.entity_id
_entity_poly.type
_entity_poly.pdbx_seq_one_letter_code
_entity_poly.pdbx_strand_id
1 'polypeptide(L)'
;QGWGPFLKGDAGGTNDPRTHIAQLHAPYTQAGWNGKLVDDVIGGAESLKSHDENSGLVYRTAPWTVPMEDGRRYRVEYAYQSSHAGAYEWVTGYDRTGGTGAAVETRRTPIGQQRTTGHFTETVTAGCGDTWTGLRKRADAPDGADFVLDGFTVTDLGPAPERAACGTLAVAAPETLEPGRPNRVTVTFGNDEAAAATGARAVLELPEGWTAEPAGPVDLGTVAAGGKATAAWQVTPPVDAAH
;
A
#
# COMPACT_ATOMS: atom_id res chain seq x y z
N GLN A 1 5.19 -14.65 20.85
CA GLN A 1 3.96 -15.29 20.35
C GLN A 1 3.29 -14.32 19.38
N GLY A 2 2.65 -14.79 18.32
CA GLY A 2 2.09 -13.96 17.24
C GLY A 2 2.58 -14.43 15.88
N TRP A 3 2.49 -13.56 14.86
CA TRP A 3 2.84 -13.89 13.47
C TRP A 3 4.17 -13.24 13.06
N GLY A 4 5.14 -13.25 13.98
CA GLY A 4 6.45 -12.64 13.78
C GLY A 4 7.05 -13.09 12.43
N PRO A 5 7.62 -12.17 11.62
CA PRO A 5 8.02 -10.80 11.97
C PRO A 5 6.92 -9.72 11.88
N PHE A 6 5.67 -10.12 11.64
CA PHE A 6 4.58 -9.17 11.41
C PHE A 6 3.83 -8.76 12.68
N LEU A 7 3.27 -7.56 12.62
CA LEU A 7 2.43 -6.93 13.63
C LEU A 7 1.08 -6.60 13.00
N LYS A 8 -0.01 -6.72 13.77
CA LYS A 8 -1.35 -6.36 13.31
C LYS A 8 -1.38 -4.89 12.85
N GLY A 9 -1.97 -4.64 11.69
CA GLY A 9 -2.27 -3.29 11.20
C GLY A 9 -3.66 -2.81 11.63
N ASP A 10 -4.17 -1.80 10.90
CA ASP A 10 -5.43 -1.12 11.20
C ASP A 10 -6.68 -1.80 10.65
N ALA A 11 -6.54 -2.92 9.92
CA ALA A 11 -7.66 -3.68 9.38
C ALA A 11 -8.69 -4.03 10.48
N GLY A 12 -9.90 -3.49 10.31
CA GLY A 12 -11.02 -3.64 11.25
C GLY A 12 -10.82 -2.99 12.62
N GLY A 13 -9.83 -2.10 12.78
CA GLY A 13 -9.53 -1.40 14.03
C GLY A 13 -9.07 -2.35 15.14
N THR A 14 -9.60 -2.16 16.36
CA THR A 14 -9.38 -3.08 17.48
C THR A 14 -10.41 -4.22 17.39
N ASN A 15 -9.95 -5.41 17.04
CA ASN A 15 -10.77 -6.60 16.86
C ASN A 15 -9.99 -7.87 17.17
N ASP A 16 -10.68 -9.01 17.09
CA ASP A 16 -10.05 -10.31 16.94
C ASP A 16 -9.67 -10.47 15.45
N PRO A 17 -8.37 -10.40 15.11
CA PRO A 17 -7.94 -10.46 13.71
C PRO A 17 -8.21 -11.85 13.12
N ARG A 18 -8.55 -11.89 11.83
CA ARG A 18 -8.79 -13.15 11.09
C ARG A 18 -7.52 -13.66 10.42
N THR A 19 -6.37 -13.27 10.98
CA THR A 19 -5.05 -13.72 10.58
C THR A 19 -4.48 -14.63 11.66
N HIS A 20 -3.86 -15.75 11.29
CA HIS A 20 -3.28 -16.70 12.24
C HIS A 20 -2.21 -17.58 11.58
N ILE A 21 -1.43 -18.28 12.41
CA ILE A 21 -0.60 -19.40 11.95
C ILE A 21 -1.52 -20.59 11.74
N ALA A 22 -1.77 -20.94 10.49
CA ALA A 22 -2.54 -22.12 10.14
C ALA A 22 -1.66 -23.37 10.23
N GLN A 23 -2.26 -24.50 10.59
CA GLN A 23 -1.56 -25.77 10.78
C GLN A 23 -2.06 -26.82 9.79
N LEU A 24 -1.14 -27.64 9.29
CA LEU A 24 -1.44 -28.67 8.29
C LEU A 24 -2.26 -29.81 8.90
N HIS A 25 -3.40 -30.11 8.29
CA HIS A 25 -4.19 -31.31 8.55
C HIS A 25 -4.85 -31.77 7.25
N ALA A 26 -4.05 -32.41 6.39
CA ALA A 26 -4.51 -32.90 5.11
C ALA A 26 -5.50 -34.07 5.24
N PRO A 27 -6.51 -34.18 4.36
CA PRO A 27 -6.76 -33.29 3.21
C PRO A 27 -7.53 -32.00 3.55
N TYR A 28 -8.06 -31.88 4.77
CA TYR A 28 -9.05 -30.88 5.16
C TYR A 28 -8.55 -29.43 5.05
N THR A 29 -7.27 -29.21 5.29
CA THR A 29 -6.65 -27.89 5.22
C THR A 29 -6.15 -27.51 3.82
N GLN A 30 -6.16 -28.44 2.87
CA GLN A 30 -5.59 -28.24 1.54
C GLN A 30 -6.65 -27.92 0.47
N ALA A 31 -6.22 -27.31 -0.63
CA ALA A 31 -7.07 -26.98 -1.76
C ALA A 31 -7.78 -28.22 -2.32
N GLY A 32 -8.97 -28.02 -2.86
CA GLY A 32 -9.82 -29.07 -3.44
C GLY A 32 -10.73 -29.78 -2.44
N TRP A 33 -10.34 -29.93 -1.17
CA TRP A 33 -11.24 -30.49 -0.16
C TRP A 33 -12.41 -29.53 0.10
N ASN A 34 -13.65 -30.04 -0.04
CA ASN A 34 -14.89 -29.25 0.05
C ASN A 34 -14.88 -27.96 -0.82
N GLY A 35 -14.23 -28.00 -1.99
CA GLY A 35 -14.18 -26.86 -2.91
C GLY A 35 -13.26 -25.72 -2.48
N LYS A 36 -12.39 -25.94 -1.48
CA LYS A 36 -11.41 -24.95 -1.03
C LYS A 36 -10.48 -24.50 -2.16
N LEU A 37 -10.27 -23.18 -2.28
CA LEU A 37 -9.56 -22.58 -3.41
C LEU A 37 -8.02 -22.54 -3.26
N VAL A 38 -7.53 -22.54 -2.02
CA VAL A 38 -6.10 -22.44 -1.67
C VAL A 38 -5.78 -23.35 -0.49
N ASP A 39 -4.52 -23.73 -0.37
CA ASP A 39 -4.00 -24.44 0.80
C ASP A 39 -3.92 -23.50 2.02
N ASP A 40 -4.22 -24.01 3.21
CA ASP A 40 -3.91 -23.26 4.45
C ASP A 40 -2.41 -23.28 4.77
N VAL A 41 -1.71 -24.33 4.35
CA VAL A 41 -0.27 -24.51 4.55
C VAL A 41 0.39 -24.81 3.21
N ILE A 42 1.34 -23.95 2.82
CA ILE A 42 2.09 -24.03 1.57
C ILE A 42 3.23 -25.06 1.70
N GLY A 43 4.02 -24.97 2.76
CA GLY A 43 5.14 -25.87 3.03
C GLY A 43 5.26 -26.24 4.50
N GLY A 44 5.91 -27.36 4.80
CA GLY A 44 6.13 -27.80 6.17
C GLY A 44 4.83 -28.09 6.92
N ALA A 45 4.72 -27.58 8.15
CA ALA A 45 3.58 -27.83 9.04
C ALA A 45 2.71 -26.59 9.27
N GLU A 46 3.21 -25.39 8.96
CA GLU A 46 2.57 -24.13 9.33
C GLU A 46 2.81 -23.06 8.26
N SER A 47 1.81 -22.21 8.02
CA SER A 47 1.94 -21.00 7.20
C SER A 47 1.11 -19.87 7.80
N LEU A 48 1.39 -18.62 7.40
CA LEU A 48 0.60 -17.47 7.84
C LEU A 48 -0.63 -17.31 6.93
N LYS A 49 -1.83 -17.45 7.49
CA LYS A 49 -3.09 -17.30 6.76
C LYS A 49 -3.88 -16.09 7.24
N SER A 50 -4.34 -15.27 6.29
CA SER A 50 -5.39 -14.28 6.46
C SER A 50 -6.67 -14.78 5.79
N HIS A 51 -7.73 -14.98 6.58
CA HIS A 51 -9.03 -15.45 6.10
C HIS A 51 -10.05 -14.33 6.10
N ASP A 52 -10.56 -13.97 4.92
CA ASP A 52 -11.59 -12.95 4.72
C ASP A 52 -11.45 -11.76 5.67
N GLU A 53 -10.27 -11.14 5.64
CA GLU A 53 -9.95 -10.12 6.63
C GLU A 53 -10.82 -8.86 6.48
N ASN A 54 -10.73 -7.94 7.43
CA ASN A 54 -11.29 -6.61 7.27
C ASN A 54 -10.45 -5.80 6.27
N SER A 55 -11.05 -4.80 5.63
CA SER A 55 -10.31 -3.88 4.76
C SER A 55 -9.34 -3.01 5.58
N GLY A 56 -8.23 -2.62 4.96
CA GLY A 56 -7.13 -1.90 5.62
C GLY A 56 -5.83 -2.69 5.65
N LEU A 57 -4.84 -2.17 6.36
CA LEU A 57 -3.56 -2.82 6.55
C LEU A 57 -3.75 -4.01 7.50
N VAL A 58 -3.60 -5.23 6.99
CA VAL A 58 -3.80 -6.47 7.75
C VAL A 58 -2.66 -6.65 8.75
N TYR A 59 -1.44 -6.59 8.23
CA TYR A 59 -0.23 -6.66 9.04
C TYR A 59 0.96 -6.01 8.32
N ARG A 60 2.00 -5.65 9.08
CA ARG A 60 3.27 -5.13 8.56
C ARG A 60 4.45 -5.50 9.44
N THR A 61 5.66 -5.41 8.90
CA THR A 61 6.91 -5.44 9.67
C THR A 61 7.09 -4.12 10.45
N ALA A 62 8.09 -4.09 11.33
CA ALA A 62 8.55 -2.88 12.00
C ALA A 62 10.08 -2.91 12.16
N PRO A 63 10.74 -1.77 12.46
CA PRO A 63 12.21 -1.72 12.59
C PRO A 63 12.79 -2.73 13.58
N TRP A 64 12.07 -3.06 14.65
CA TRP A 64 12.52 -4.04 15.66
C TRP A 64 12.25 -5.50 15.29
N THR A 65 11.50 -5.77 14.22
CA THR A 65 11.30 -7.14 13.69
C THR A 65 12.04 -7.38 12.38
N VAL A 66 12.12 -6.35 11.53
CA VAL A 66 12.86 -6.33 10.26
C VAL A 66 13.54 -4.96 10.14
N PRO A 67 14.80 -4.82 10.59
CA PRO A 67 15.52 -3.57 10.50
C PRO A 67 15.92 -3.28 9.04
N MET A 68 15.31 -2.28 8.44
CA MET A 68 15.69 -1.75 7.13
C MET A 68 16.32 -0.36 7.32
N GLU A 69 17.64 -0.28 7.13
CA GLU A 69 18.43 0.93 7.33
C GLU A 69 18.26 1.91 6.16
N ASP A 70 18.15 3.19 6.49
CA ASP A 70 18.05 4.28 5.51
C ASP A 70 19.19 4.25 4.48
N GLY A 71 18.85 4.50 3.22
CA GLY A 71 19.80 4.54 2.11
C GLY A 71 20.24 3.16 1.59
N ARG A 72 19.57 2.07 1.99
CA ARG A 72 19.85 0.71 1.51
C ARG A 72 18.69 0.13 0.72
N ARG A 73 18.98 -0.92 -0.06
CA ARG A 73 17.97 -1.71 -0.76
C ARG A 73 17.81 -3.08 -0.15
N TYR A 74 16.58 -3.54 -0.11
CA TYR A 74 16.21 -4.84 0.43
C TYR A 74 15.38 -5.60 -0.60
N ARG A 75 15.62 -6.90 -0.75
CA ARG A 75 14.73 -7.80 -1.49
C ARG A 75 13.79 -8.47 -0.51
N VAL A 76 12.50 -8.23 -0.69
CA VAL A 76 11.42 -8.89 0.04
C VAL A 76 10.93 -10.06 -0.81
N GLU A 77 10.94 -11.27 -0.25
CA GLU A 77 10.53 -12.48 -0.97
C GLU A 77 9.70 -13.41 -0.08
N TYR A 78 8.75 -14.11 -0.69
CA TYR A 78 7.96 -15.13 -0.03
C TYR A 78 7.22 -16.02 -1.04
N ALA A 79 6.86 -17.23 -0.61
CA ALA A 79 5.89 -18.07 -1.30
C ALA A 79 4.46 -17.65 -0.89
N TYR A 80 3.50 -17.72 -1.80
CA TYR A 80 2.11 -17.37 -1.49
C TYR A 80 1.07 -18.14 -2.28
N GLN A 81 -0.16 -18.13 -1.76
CA GLN A 81 -1.38 -18.42 -2.48
C GLN A 81 -2.42 -17.33 -2.20
N SER A 82 -3.24 -17.00 -3.18
CA SER A 82 -4.31 -16.00 -3.07
C SER A 82 -5.55 -16.48 -3.81
N SER A 83 -6.69 -16.56 -3.11
CA SER A 83 -7.90 -17.16 -3.69
C SER A 83 -8.60 -16.24 -4.70
N HIS A 84 -8.44 -14.91 -4.58
CA HIS A 84 -9.11 -13.92 -5.41
C HIS A 84 -8.15 -12.81 -5.87
N ALA A 85 -8.22 -12.47 -7.16
CA ALA A 85 -7.49 -11.32 -7.69
C ALA A 85 -8.09 -10.02 -7.14
N GLY A 86 -7.24 -9.03 -6.87
CA GLY A 86 -7.72 -7.72 -6.42
C GLY A 86 -8.31 -7.71 -5.01
N ALA A 87 -8.12 -8.77 -4.22
CA ALA A 87 -8.51 -8.78 -2.81
C ALA A 87 -7.43 -8.16 -1.91
N TYR A 88 -6.16 -8.49 -2.19
CA TYR A 88 -5.02 -8.09 -1.38
C TYR A 88 -3.96 -7.35 -2.19
N GLU A 89 -3.19 -6.51 -1.49
CA GLU A 89 -2.06 -5.77 -2.02
C GLU A 89 -0.87 -5.98 -1.07
N TRP A 90 0.32 -6.17 -1.63
CA TRP A 90 1.55 -6.05 -0.87
C TRP A 90 1.95 -4.58 -0.81
N VAL A 91 2.26 -4.08 0.38
CA VAL A 91 2.46 -2.65 0.63
C VAL A 91 3.85 -2.41 1.17
N THR A 92 4.47 -1.34 0.69
CA THR A 92 5.70 -0.77 1.24
C THR A 92 5.41 0.65 1.70
N GLY A 93 5.96 1.03 2.85
CA GLY A 93 5.72 2.33 3.46
C GLY A 93 6.76 2.70 4.50
N TYR A 94 6.57 3.84 5.15
CA TYR A 94 7.40 4.28 6.27
C TYR A 94 6.56 5.00 7.33
N ASP A 95 7.04 4.94 8.58
CA ASP A 95 6.59 5.80 9.67
C ASP A 95 7.58 6.96 9.81
N ARG A 96 7.08 8.20 9.96
CA ARG A 96 7.94 9.40 10.08
C ARG A 96 8.70 9.37 11.42
N THR A 97 10.01 9.55 11.40
CA THR A 97 10.83 9.61 12.62
C THR A 97 10.51 10.86 13.45
N GLY A 98 10.17 10.68 14.73
CA GLY A 98 10.11 11.77 15.72
C GLY A 98 8.80 12.58 15.79
N GLY A 99 7.71 12.18 15.13
CA GLY A 99 6.49 12.98 15.13
C GLY A 99 5.20 12.22 14.86
N THR A 100 4.15 12.62 15.57
CA THR A 100 2.76 12.23 15.40
C THR A 100 2.30 12.42 13.95
N GLY A 101 1.98 11.32 13.26
CA GLY A 101 1.45 11.32 11.91
C GLY A 101 1.09 9.91 11.45
N ALA A 102 0.15 9.80 10.50
CA ALA A 102 -0.19 8.50 9.91
C ALA A 102 0.97 7.94 9.10
N ALA A 103 1.10 6.61 9.09
CA ALA A 103 2.01 5.88 8.22
C ALA A 103 1.82 6.30 6.75
N VAL A 104 2.90 6.35 6.00
CA VAL A 104 2.86 6.65 4.56
C VAL A 104 3.06 5.36 3.79
N GLU A 105 2.14 5.04 2.90
CA GLU A 105 2.30 3.95 1.93
C GLU A 105 2.90 4.53 0.65
N THR A 106 4.10 4.06 0.28
CA THR A 106 4.84 4.55 -0.90
C THR A 106 4.58 3.69 -2.12
N ARG A 107 4.20 2.42 -1.91
CA ARG A 107 3.86 1.49 -2.99
C ARG A 107 2.80 0.49 -2.53
N ARG A 108 1.86 0.22 -3.42
CA ARG A 108 0.91 -0.91 -3.33
C ARG A 108 1.08 -1.75 -4.58
N THR A 109 1.44 -3.02 -4.40
CA THR A 109 1.59 -4.00 -5.47
C THR A 109 0.38 -4.94 -5.41
N PRO A 110 -0.55 -4.87 -6.38
CA PRO A 110 -1.72 -5.74 -6.40
C PRO A 110 -1.33 -7.22 -6.49
N ILE A 111 -1.99 -8.05 -5.68
CA ILE A 111 -1.84 -9.50 -5.75
C ILE A 111 -2.96 -10.09 -6.61
N GLY A 112 -2.55 -10.80 -7.66
CA GLY A 112 -3.46 -11.58 -8.50
C GLY A 112 -3.91 -12.87 -7.83
N GLN A 113 -4.99 -13.47 -8.36
CA GLN A 113 -5.38 -14.82 -7.96
C GLN A 113 -4.24 -15.78 -8.28
N GLN A 114 -3.89 -16.62 -7.31
CA GLN A 114 -2.82 -17.61 -7.40
C GLN A 114 -3.20 -18.82 -6.54
N ARG A 115 -3.86 -19.81 -7.16
CA ARG A 115 -4.44 -20.99 -6.47
C ARG A 115 -3.46 -22.15 -6.25
N THR A 116 -2.25 -22.01 -6.77
CA THR A 116 -1.12 -22.90 -6.51
C THR A 116 0.05 -22.05 -6.02
N THR A 117 1.06 -22.63 -5.39
CA THR A 117 2.16 -21.86 -4.81
C THR A 117 2.85 -20.98 -5.86
N GLY A 118 2.72 -19.67 -5.69
CA GLY A 118 3.45 -18.65 -6.42
C GLY A 118 4.62 -18.11 -5.59
N HIS A 119 5.43 -17.26 -6.21
CA HIS A 119 6.55 -16.58 -5.55
C HIS A 119 6.44 -15.08 -5.78
N PHE A 120 6.49 -14.30 -4.70
CA PHE A 120 6.55 -12.85 -4.74
C PHE A 120 7.98 -12.38 -4.53
N THR A 121 8.39 -11.35 -5.26
CA THR A 121 9.67 -10.68 -5.05
C THR A 121 9.53 -9.19 -5.34
N GLU A 122 10.01 -8.35 -4.43
CA GLU A 122 10.02 -6.89 -4.60
C GLU A 122 11.33 -6.31 -4.03
N THR A 123 11.88 -5.30 -4.70
CA THR A 123 12.98 -4.50 -4.14
C THR A 123 12.43 -3.24 -3.50
N VAL A 124 12.77 -3.04 -2.23
CA VAL A 124 12.41 -1.86 -1.41
C VAL A 124 13.67 -1.03 -1.20
N THR A 125 13.59 0.28 -1.44
CA THR A 125 14.62 1.23 -1.01
C THR A 125 14.16 1.85 0.30
N ALA A 126 14.93 1.63 1.37
CA ALA A 126 14.61 2.14 2.68
C ALA A 126 15.02 3.61 2.83
N GLY A 127 14.17 4.39 3.50
CA GLY A 127 14.39 5.79 3.82
C GLY A 127 13.11 6.50 4.24
N CYS A 128 13.19 7.83 4.40
CA CYS A 128 12.07 8.71 4.82
C CYS A 128 11.53 8.47 6.24
N GLY A 129 12.11 7.51 6.96
CA GLY A 129 11.76 7.15 8.31
C GLY A 129 11.91 5.65 8.54
N ASP A 130 11.08 5.12 9.42
CA ASP A 130 11.04 3.70 9.76
C ASP A 130 10.31 2.94 8.63
N THR A 131 11.09 2.42 7.68
CA THR A 131 10.56 1.67 6.53
C THR A 131 9.93 0.35 6.98
N TRP A 132 8.80 -0.02 6.40
CA TRP A 132 8.09 -1.26 6.66
C TRP A 132 7.46 -1.83 5.39
N THR A 133 7.09 -3.11 5.44
CA THR A 133 6.35 -3.78 4.36
C THR A 133 5.30 -4.73 4.93
N GLY A 134 4.23 -5.03 4.19
CA GLY A 134 3.12 -5.82 4.73
C GLY A 134 1.98 -6.10 3.75
N LEU A 135 0.89 -6.64 4.28
CA LEU A 135 -0.30 -7.03 3.52
C LEU A 135 -1.47 -6.09 3.82
N ARG A 136 -2.18 -5.66 2.79
CA ARG A 136 -3.40 -4.86 2.87
C ARG A 136 -4.56 -5.60 2.19
N LYS A 137 -5.76 -5.57 2.77
CA LYS A 137 -7.00 -5.97 2.09
C LYS A 137 -7.68 -4.74 1.51
N ARG A 138 -8.09 -4.82 0.25
CA ARG A 138 -8.84 -3.76 -0.44
C ARG A 138 -10.26 -3.65 0.11
N ALA A 139 -10.84 -2.46 0.05
CA ALA A 139 -12.20 -2.21 0.52
C ALA A 139 -13.28 -2.85 -0.37
N ASP A 140 -12.98 -3.00 -1.66
CA ASP A 140 -13.80 -3.63 -2.69
C ASP A 140 -13.37 -5.08 -2.96
N ALA A 141 -12.67 -5.72 -2.02
CA ALA A 141 -12.28 -7.12 -2.13
C ALA A 141 -13.51 -8.04 -2.14
N PRO A 142 -13.52 -9.12 -2.95
CA PRO A 142 -14.56 -10.15 -2.89
C PRO A 142 -14.63 -10.81 -1.50
N ASP A 143 -15.85 -11.19 -1.10
CA ASP A 143 -16.08 -11.94 0.13
C ASP A 143 -15.37 -13.31 0.09
N GLY A 144 -14.90 -13.77 1.25
CA GLY A 144 -14.25 -15.08 1.35
C GLY A 144 -12.84 -15.12 0.74
N ALA A 145 -12.21 -13.97 0.54
CA ALA A 145 -10.85 -13.90 0.05
C ALA A 145 -9.84 -14.39 1.09
N ASP A 146 -8.99 -15.33 0.68
CA ASP A 146 -7.93 -15.93 1.49
C ASP A 146 -6.58 -15.53 0.89
N PHE A 147 -5.63 -15.23 1.77
CA PHE A 147 -4.22 -15.07 1.41
C PHE A 147 -3.36 -15.87 2.39
N VAL A 148 -2.47 -16.68 1.84
CA VAL A 148 -1.54 -17.51 2.61
C VAL A 148 -0.13 -17.19 2.16
N LEU A 149 0.76 -16.98 3.13
CA LEU A 149 2.16 -16.66 2.94
C LEU A 149 3.04 -17.64 3.71
N ASP A 150 4.17 -17.98 3.10
CA ASP A 150 5.20 -18.82 3.72
C ASP A 150 6.60 -18.41 3.23
N GLY A 151 7.64 -18.75 4.00
CA GLY A 151 9.04 -18.51 3.61
C GLY A 151 9.39 -17.03 3.45
N PHE A 152 8.84 -16.14 4.28
CA PHE A 152 9.14 -14.70 4.23
C PHE A 152 10.61 -14.42 4.52
N THR A 153 11.25 -13.68 3.61
CA THR A 153 12.63 -13.22 3.74
C THR A 153 12.77 -11.77 3.36
N VAL A 154 13.72 -11.09 4.00
CA VAL A 154 14.16 -9.74 3.65
C VAL A 154 15.68 -9.77 3.58
N THR A 155 16.21 -9.62 2.37
CA THR A 155 17.65 -9.71 2.11
C THR A 155 18.21 -8.33 1.81
N ASP A 156 19.17 -7.88 2.61
CA ASP A 156 19.93 -6.64 2.34
C ASP A 156 20.77 -6.79 1.07
N LEU A 157 20.55 -5.89 0.11
CA LEU A 157 21.25 -5.83 -1.18
C LEU A 157 22.38 -4.80 -1.19
N GLY A 158 22.62 -4.14 -0.05
CA GLY A 158 23.61 -3.09 0.12
C GLY A 158 23.08 -1.69 -0.20
N PRO A 159 23.99 -0.71 -0.37
CA PRO A 159 23.62 0.68 -0.60
C PRO A 159 22.69 0.88 -1.80
N ALA A 160 21.72 1.78 -1.64
CA ALA A 160 20.86 2.21 -2.72
C ALA A 160 21.63 3.14 -3.67
N PRO A 161 21.49 2.96 -5.00
CA PRO A 161 22.12 3.86 -5.97
C PRO A 161 21.50 5.27 -5.93
N GLU A 162 20.24 5.36 -5.51
CA GLU A 162 19.48 6.59 -5.32
C GLU A 162 18.78 6.53 -3.96
N ARG A 163 18.60 7.69 -3.32
CA ARG A 163 17.86 7.77 -2.05
C ARG A 163 16.35 7.60 -2.31
N ALA A 164 15.63 7.10 -1.30
CA ALA A 164 14.18 7.12 -1.35
C ALA A 164 13.69 8.57 -1.48
N ALA A 165 12.78 8.82 -2.43
CA ALA A 165 12.11 10.11 -2.54
C ALA A 165 11.01 10.18 -1.47
N CYS A 166 11.13 11.17 -0.58
CA CYS A 166 10.25 11.37 0.57
C CYS A 166 9.17 12.42 0.28
N GLY A 167 8.87 12.67 -1.00
CA GLY A 167 7.73 13.47 -1.42
C GLY A 167 6.44 12.64 -1.41
N THR A 168 5.37 13.18 -0.84
CA THR A 168 4.02 12.59 -0.92
C THR A 168 3.09 13.45 -1.75
N LEU A 169 2.18 12.81 -2.49
CA LEU A 169 1.12 13.49 -3.23
C LEU A 169 -0.23 12.91 -2.84
N ALA A 170 -1.12 13.77 -2.34
CA ALA A 170 -2.49 13.41 -2.01
C ALA A 170 -3.46 14.20 -2.89
N VAL A 171 -4.46 13.53 -3.44
CA VAL A 171 -5.52 14.14 -4.24
C VAL A 171 -6.85 13.97 -3.51
N ALA A 172 -7.58 15.06 -3.36
CA ALA A 172 -8.95 15.09 -2.82
C ALA A 172 -9.88 15.65 -3.90
N ALA A 173 -10.88 14.86 -4.28
CA ALA A 173 -11.91 15.22 -5.25
C ALA A 173 -13.27 14.67 -4.80
N PRO A 174 -14.39 15.25 -5.27
CA PRO A 174 -15.72 14.67 -5.07
C PRO A 174 -15.83 13.27 -5.68
N GLU A 175 -16.70 12.43 -5.11
CA GLU A 175 -16.98 11.09 -5.65
C GLU A 175 -17.60 11.15 -7.06
N THR A 176 -18.43 12.17 -7.31
CA THR A 176 -19.05 12.42 -8.61
C THR A 176 -18.67 13.81 -9.10
N LEU A 177 -18.24 13.90 -10.35
CA LEU A 177 -17.99 15.17 -11.02
C LEU A 177 -19.19 15.52 -11.89
N GLU A 178 -19.89 16.59 -11.57
CA GLU A 178 -21.10 17.00 -12.29
C GLU A 178 -20.73 17.59 -13.66
N PRO A 179 -21.24 17.05 -14.79
CA PRO A 179 -21.00 17.61 -16.11
C PRO A 179 -21.49 19.05 -16.24
N GLY A 180 -20.69 19.88 -16.91
CA GLY A 180 -20.98 21.31 -17.10
C GLY A 180 -20.85 22.17 -15.85
N ARG A 181 -20.45 21.59 -14.70
CA ARG A 181 -20.22 22.34 -13.45
C ARG A 181 -18.78 22.25 -12.98
N PRO A 182 -18.25 23.31 -12.35
CA PRO A 182 -16.95 23.28 -11.71
C PRO A 182 -16.97 22.41 -10.45
N ASN A 183 -16.08 21.42 -10.40
CA ASN A 183 -15.89 20.51 -9.27
C ASN A 183 -14.49 20.74 -8.68
N ARG A 184 -14.41 20.95 -7.36
CA ARG A 184 -13.15 21.30 -6.72
C ARG A 184 -12.25 20.08 -6.53
N VAL A 185 -11.09 20.08 -7.18
CA VAL A 185 -10.01 19.10 -6.97
C VAL A 185 -8.87 19.77 -6.24
N THR A 186 -8.41 19.17 -5.15
CA THR A 186 -7.31 19.67 -4.32
C THR A 186 -6.18 18.68 -4.29
N VAL A 187 -4.96 19.13 -4.58
CA VAL A 187 -3.74 18.34 -4.53
C VAL A 187 -2.84 18.88 -3.43
N THR A 188 -2.39 18.02 -2.54
CA THR A 188 -1.43 18.37 -1.49
C THR A 188 -0.13 17.63 -1.72
N PHE A 189 0.94 18.39 -1.89
CA PHE A 189 2.31 17.89 -1.87
C PHE A 189 2.86 17.99 -0.45
N GLY A 190 3.33 16.88 0.10
CA GLY A 190 4.06 16.83 1.36
C GLY A 190 5.53 16.57 1.11
N ASN A 191 6.40 17.32 1.79
CA ASN A 191 7.84 17.14 1.70
C ASN A 191 8.36 16.48 2.98
N ASP A 192 8.48 15.16 3.01
CA ASP A 192 9.11 14.43 4.12
C ASP A 192 10.64 14.28 3.92
N GLU A 193 11.23 14.99 2.94
CA GLU A 193 12.69 15.05 2.77
C GLU A 193 13.36 15.80 3.92
N ALA A 194 14.65 15.53 4.15
CA ALA A 194 15.47 16.28 5.10
C ALA A 194 15.78 17.72 4.64
N ALA A 195 15.60 18.01 3.35
CA ALA A 195 15.86 19.32 2.74
C ALA A 195 14.59 19.92 2.15
N ALA A 196 14.59 21.23 1.92
CA ALA A 196 13.48 21.89 1.26
C ALA A 196 13.40 21.48 -0.22
N ALA A 197 12.20 21.14 -0.68
CA ALA A 197 11.91 20.99 -2.10
C ALA A 197 11.72 22.39 -2.72
N THR A 198 12.52 22.73 -3.72
CA THR A 198 12.46 24.04 -4.39
C THR A 198 11.87 23.93 -5.79
N GLY A 199 11.11 24.94 -6.20
CA GLY A 199 10.51 24.97 -7.54
C GLY A 199 9.40 23.93 -7.71
N ALA A 200 8.75 23.53 -6.61
CA ALA A 200 7.64 22.60 -6.65
C ALA A 200 6.48 23.22 -7.41
N ARG A 201 5.92 22.46 -8.36
CA ARG A 201 4.79 22.87 -9.19
C ARG A 201 3.83 21.72 -9.34
N ALA A 202 2.55 22.00 -9.19
CA ALA A 202 1.50 21.03 -9.40
C ALA A 202 0.87 21.25 -10.79
N VAL A 203 0.77 20.17 -11.57
CA VAL A 203 0.20 20.18 -12.92
C VAL A 203 -0.95 19.20 -12.96
N LEU A 204 -2.05 19.60 -13.58
CA LEU A 204 -3.23 18.76 -13.78
C LEU A 204 -3.42 18.53 -15.27
N GLU A 205 -3.29 17.29 -15.71
CA GLU A 205 -3.62 16.85 -17.06
C GLU A 205 -5.04 16.31 -17.07
N LEU A 206 -5.82 16.71 -18.08
CA LEU A 206 -7.24 16.37 -18.18
C LEU A 206 -7.53 15.62 -19.49
N PRO A 207 -8.57 14.77 -19.51
CA PRO A 207 -9.07 14.18 -20.75
C PRO A 207 -9.54 15.25 -21.76
N GLU A 208 -9.65 14.87 -23.02
CA GLU A 208 -10.18 15.74 -24.07
C GLU A 208 -11.59 16.26 -23.72
N GLY A 209 -11.82 17.56 -23.95
CA GLY A 209 -13.10 18.23 -23.69
C GLY A 209 -13.33 18.68 -22.25
N TRP A 210 -12.48 18.25 -21.30
CA TRP A 210 -12.54 18.71 -19.91
C TRP A 210 -11.76 20.02 -19.74
N THR A 211 -12.18 20.87 -18.81
CA THR A 211 -11.48 22.12 -18.47
C THR A 211 -11.13 22.17 -16.99
N ALA A 212 -10.06 22.89 -16.66
CA ALA A 212 -9.69 23.18 -15.28
C ALA A 212 -9.23 24.63 -15.14
N GLU A 213 -9.77 25.31 -14.14
CA GLU A 213 -9.32 26.64 -13.74
C GLU A 213 -8.63 26.56 -12.37
N PRO A 214 -7.40 27.10 -12.20
CA PRO A 214 -6.76 27.17 -10.90
C PRO A 214 -7.64 27.92 -9.88
N ALA A 215 -7.93 27.26 -8.76
CA ALA A 215 -8.65 27.82 -7.61
C ALA A 215 -7.70 28.39 -6.53
N GLY A 216 -6.42 28.50 -6.86
CA GLY A 216 -5.34 28.96 -6.00
C GLY A 216 -3.97 28.83 -6.69
N PRO A 217 -2.85 29.14 -6.00
CA PRO A 217 -1.52 28.97 -6.56
C PRO A 217 -1.24 27.51 -6.94
N VAL A 218 -0.76 27.30 -8.17
CA VAL A 218 -0.30 25.99 -8.66
C VAL A 218 1.23 25.87 -8.68
N ASP A 219 1.92 27.02 -8.61
CA ASP A 219 3.34 27.10 -8.30
C ASP A 219 3.48 27.13 -6.77
N LEU A 220 3.99 26.03 -6.21
CA LEU A 220 4.10 25.80 -4.77
C LEU A 220 5.39 26.39 -4.19
N GLY A 221 6.34 26.77 -5.05
CA GLY A 221 7.58 27.43 -4.68
C GLY A 221 8.49 26.50 -3.85
N THR A 222 8.92 26.99 -2.69
CA THR A 222 9.77 26.22 -1.77
C THR A 222 8.93 25.62 -0.66
N VAL A 223 8.95 24.29 -0.54
CA VAL A 223 8.30 23.55 0.53
C VAL A 223 9.37 23.08 1.50
N ALA A 224 9.36 23.59 2.72
CA ALA A 224 10.32 23.23 3.76
C ALA A 224 10.31 21.72 4.06
N ALA A 225 11.38 21.20 4.65
CA ALA A 225 11.41 19.85 5.21
C ALA A 225 10.28 19.67 6.24
N GLY A 226 9.53 18.57 6.16
CA GLY A 226 8.31 18.32 6.92
C GLY A 226 7.11 19.21 6.53
N GLY A 227 7.26 20.06 5.52
CA GLY A 227 6.25 21.01 5.07
C GLY A 227 5.20 20.40 4.14
N LYS A 228 4.10 21.12 3.94
CA LYS A 228 3.07 20.79 2.95
C LYS A 228 2.73 22.02 2.13
N ALA A 229 2.38 21.81 0.87
CA ALA A 229 1.86 22.84 -0.01
C ALA A 229 0.69 22.27 -0.83
N THR A 230 -0.30 23.13 -1.11
CA THR A 230 -1.55 22.70 -1.72
C THR A 230 -1.85 23.53 -2.96
N ALA A 231 -2.23 22.85 -4.04
CA ALA A 231 -2.82 23.44 -5.23
C ALA A 231 -4.28 23.00 -5.35
N ALA A 232 -5.12 23.81 -5.97
CA ALA A 232 -6.51 23.46 -6.20
C ALA A 232 -6.97 23.94 -7.58
N TRP A 233 -7.90 23.19 -8.17
CA TRP A 233 -8.54 23.49 -9.45
C TRP A 233 -10.05 23.34 -9.34
N GLN A 234 -10.78 24.10 -10.15
CA GLN A 234 -12.16 23.84 -10.51
C GLN A 234 -12.17 23.07 -11.83
N VAL A 235 -12.46 21.78 -11.77
CA VAL A 235 -12.50 20.88 -12.93
C VAL A 235 -13.93 20.75 -13.44
N THR A 236 -14.14 21.01 -14.72
CA THR A 236 -15.46 20.96 -15.37
C THR A 236 -15.45 19.90 -16.46
N PRO A 237 -16.16 18.77 -16.27
CA PRO A 237 -16.41 17.81 -17.35
C PRO A 237 -17.32 18.42 -18.42
N PRO A 238 -17.17 18.06 -19.71
CA PRO A 238 -18.08 18.54 -20.74
C PRO A 238 -19.48 17.95 -20.53
N VAL A 239 -20.51 18.73 -20.89
CA VAL A 239 -21.92 18.30 -20.82
C VAL A 239 -22.23 17.10 -21.73
N ASP A 240 -21.41 16.92 -22.78
CA ASP A 240 -21.58 15.90 -23.81
C ASP A 240 -20.60 14.72 -23.64
N ALA A 241 -19.98 14.57 -22.47
CA ALA A 241 -19.03 13.49 -22.21
C ALA A 241 -19.70 12.13 -22.48
N ALA A 242 -19.15 11.35 -23.43
CA ALA A 242 -19.62 9.99 -23.68
C ALA A 242 -19.49 9.18 -22.38
N HIS A 243 -20.63 8.69 -21.89
CA HIS A 243 -20.72 7.84 -20.69
C HIS A 243 -20.24 6.41 -20.98
#